data_AF-A0A538SGC7-F1
#
_entry.id   AF-A0A538SGC7-F1
#
_cell.length_a   1.000
_cell.length_b   1.000
_cell.length_c   1.000
_cell.angle_alpha   90.00
_cell.angle_beta   90.00
_cell.angle_gamma   90.00
#
_symmetry.space_group_name_H-M   'P 1'
#
loop_
_entity.id
_entity.type
_entity.pdbx_description
1 polymer ?
#
loop_
_entity_poly.entity_id
_entity_poly.type
_entity_poly.pdbx_seq_one_letter_code
_entity_poly.pdbx_strand_id
1 'polypeptide(L)'
;VRVPEGLVVYGGQILQPVLYGLAAERLLGRSVVAGRLYFCTADGGFQERVVALDGTARAATQEVAGIIGAALEAGFLPAAPAEGACKWCDYRPVCGPWEEFRTSRKPANGLAGLKRLRGME
;
A
#
# COMPACT_ATOMS: atom_id res chain seq x y z
N VAL A 1 -6.02 -9.25 7.97
CA VAL A 1 -6.07 -9.33 6.49
C VAL A 1 -5.13 -10.46 6.09
N ARG A 2 -5.64 -11.51 5.45
CA ARG A 2 -4.77 -12.56 4.90
C ARG A 2 -4.21 -12.03 3.59
N VAL A 3 -2.89 -11.99 3.47
CA VAL A 3 -2.20 -11.61 2.25
C VAL A 3 -2.24 -12.80 1.28
N PRO A 4 -2.86 -12.68 0.10
CA PRO A 4 -2.76 -13.69 -0.93
C PRO A 4 -1.31 -13.94 -1.37
N GLU A 5 -1.02 -15.16 -1.83
CA GLU A 5 0.27 -15.48 -2.42
C GLU A 5 0.40 -14.83 -3.81
N GLY A 6 1.63 -14.51 -4.22
CA GLY A 6 1.93 -13.97 -5.54
C GLY A 6 1.68 -12.46 -5.71
N LEU A 7 1.20 -11.78 -4.67
CA LEU A 7 1.00 -10.33 -4.70
C LEU A 7 2.29 -9.56 -4.52
N VAL A 8 2.35 -8.38 -5.12
CA VAL A 8 3.52 -7.50 -5.11
C VAL A 8 3.31 -6.34 -4.14
N VAL A 9 2.23 -5.56 -4.32
CA VAL A 9 1.96 -4.35 -3.51
C VAL A 9 0.61 -4.38 -2.80
N TYR A 10 -0.29 -5.29 -3.20
CA TYR A 10 -1.63 -5.49 -2.64
C TYR A 10 -2.41 -4.20 -2.35
N GLY A 11 -2.61 -3.39 -3.39
CA GLY A 11 -3.33 -2.13 -3.28
C GLY A 11 -2.63 -1.10 -2.39
N GLY A 12 -1.31 -1.21 -2.22
CA GLY A 12 -0.51 -0.41 -1.31
C GLY A 12 -0.51 -0.88 0.14
N GLN A 13 -1.16 -2.00 0.47
CA GLN A 13 -1.17 -2.54 1.83
C GLN A 13 0.14 -3.27 2.17
N ILE A 14 0.93 -3.66 1.16
CA ILE A 14 2.15 -4.45 1.34
C ILE A 14 3.27 -3.85 0.50
N LEU A 15 3.83 -2.75 0.98
CA LEU A 15 4.93 -2.08 0.28
C LEU A 15 6.31 -2.41 0.86
N GLN A 16 6.36 -2.85 2.12
CA GLN A 16 7.62 -3.09 2.84
C GLN A 16 8.59 -4.03 2.11
N PRO A 17 8.18 -5.23 1.63
CA PRO A 17 9.12 -6.16 1.02
C PRO A 17 9.87 -5.56 -0.17
N VAL A 18 9.15 -4.80 -1.02
CA VAL A 18 9.71 -4.21 -2.23
C VAL A 18 10.51 -2.96 -1.91
N LEU A 19 9.98 -2.06 -1.06
CA LEU A 19 10.68 -0.84 -0.65
C LEU A 19 11.98 -1.13 0.10
N TYR A 20 11.96 -2.10 1.02
CA TYR A 20 13.16 -2.50 1.75
C TYR A 20 14.15 -3.23 0.87
N GLY A 21 13.69 -4.06 -0.08
CA GLY A 21 14.54 -4.67 -1.08
C GLY A 21 15.32 -3.62 -1.88
N LEU A 22 14.62 -2.64 -2.45
CA LEU A 22 15.26 -1.56 -3.22
C LEU A 22 16.21 -0.68 -2.38
N ALA A 23 15.82 -0.37 -1.14
CA ALA A 23 16.70 0.35 -0.22
C ALA A 23 17.97 -0.46 0.10
N ALA A 24 17.83 -1.76 0.35
CA ALA A 24 18.95 -2.65 0.60
C ALA A 24 19.88 -2.76 -0.61
N GLU A 25 19.35 -2.84 -1.84
CA GLU A 25 20.19 -2.84 -3.05
C GLU A 25 21.04 -1.57 -3.13
N ARG A 26 20.44 -0.42 -2.85
CA ARG A 26 21.13 0.87 -2.89
C ARG A 26 22.19 1.02 -1.81
N LEU A 27 21.94 0.48 -0.62
CA LEU A 27 22.86 0.56 0.53
C LEU A 27 24.00 -0.47 0.43
N LEU A 28 23.71 -1.67 -0.06
CA LEU A 28 24.65 -2.80 -0.06
C LEU A 28 25.36 -2.99 -1.40
N GLY A 29 24.92 -2.32 -2.47
CA GLY A 29 25.49 -2.45 -3.81
C GLY A 29 25.34 -3.86 -4.41
N ARG A 30 24.32 -4.61 -3.97
CA ARG A 30 24.03 -5.98 -4.40
C ARG A 30 22.57 -6.11 -4.78
N SER A 31 22.27 -6.96 -5.76
CA SER A 31 20.89 -7.26 -6.13
C SER A 31 20.18 -8.04 -5.01
N VAL A 32 18.93 -7.67 -4.74
CA VAL A 32 18.02 -8.43 -3.87
C VAL A 32 17.11 -9.25 -4.76
N VAL A 33 16.94 -10.53 -4.44
CA VAL A 33 16.09 -11.44 -5.22
C VAL A 33 14.64 -11.44 -4.76
N ALA A 34 14.39 -11.24 -3.45
CA ALA A 34 13.06 -11.23 -2.88
C ALA A 34 13.04 -10.56 -1.50
N GLY A 35 11.89 -10.00 -1.13
CA GLY A 35 11.52 -9.68 0.25
C GLY A 35 10.58 -10.75 0.82
N ARG A 36 10.59 -10.95 2.14
CA ARG A 36 9.77 -11.96 2.82
C ARG A 36 9.04 -11.39 4.03
N LEU A 37 7.78 -11.79 4.19
CA LEU A 37 6.99 -11.56 5.39
C LEU A 37 6.73 -12.89 6.08
N TYR A 38 7.02 -12.96 7.38
CA TYR A 38 6.77 -14.14 8.21
C TYR A 38 5.58 -13.87 9.12
N PHE A 39 4.50 -14.64 8.95
CA PHE A 39 3.27 -14.53 9.75
C PHE A 39 3.28 -15.56 10.88
N CYS A 40 4.05 -15.29 11.93
CA CYS A 40 4.34 -16.23 13.02
C CYS A 40 3.22 -16.40 14.07
N THR A 41 1.96 -16.15 13.72
CA THR A 41 0.81 -16.25 14.64
C THR A 41 -0.20 -17.28 14.13
N ALA A 42 -1.08 -17.76 15.03
CA ALA A 42 -2.16 -18.67 14.65
C ALA A 42 -3.11 -18.06 13.60
N ASP A 43 -3.45 -16.77 13.72
CA ASP A 43 -4.26 -16.05 12.73
C ASP A 43 -3.53 -15.94 11.36
N GLY A 44 -2.20 -15.75 11.42
CA GLY A 44 -1.31 -15.77 10.27
C GLY A 44 -1.02 -17.17 9.70
N GLY A 45 -1.48 -18.23 10.35
CA GLY A 45 -1.29 -19.61 9.94
C GLY A 45 0.17 -20.09 9.92
N PHE A 46 1.09 -19.38 10.58
CA PHE A 46 2.54 -19.68 10.54
C PHE A 46 3.13 -19.74 9.13
N GLN A 47 2.62 -18.91 8.21
CA GLN A 47 2.99 -18.91 6.79
C GLN A 47 4.03 -17.84 6.46
N GLU A 48 4.77 -18.08 5.38
CA GLU A 48 5.59 -17.04 4.74
C GLU A 48 4.92 -16.49 3.49
N ARG A 49 5.20 -15.22 3.18
CA ARG A 49 4.88 -14.59 1.90
C ARG A 49 6.15 -14.05 1.28
N VAL A 50 6.45 -14.51 0.08
CA VAL A 50 7.64 -14.14 -0.67
C VAL A 50 7.22 -13.21 -1.80
N VAL A 51 7.85 -12.04 -1.89
CA VAL A 51 7.66 -11.09 -2.97
C VAL A 51 8.96 -11.02 -3.75
N ALA A 52 8.95 -11.52 -5.00
CA ALA A 52 10.10 -11.45 -5.88
C ALA A 52 10.42 -9.99 -6.23
N LEU A 53 11.71 -9.63 -6.24
CA LEU A 53 12.15 -8.26 -6.57
C LEU A 53 12.51 -8.14 -8.05
N ASP A 54 11.57 -8.55 -8.90
CA ASP A 54 11.69 -8.59 -10.36
C ASP A 54 11.30 -7.26 -11.02
N GLY A 55 11.22 -7.26 -12.36
CA GLY A 55 10.81 -6.08 -13.13
C GLY A 55 9.41 -5.59 -12.80
N THR A 56 8.47 -6.51 -12.54
CA THR A 56 7.09 -6.19 -12.16
C THR A 56 7.05 -5.49 -10.81
N ALA A 57 7.78 -6.00 -9.82
CA ALA A 57 7.87 -5.38 -8.50
C ALA A 57 8.48 -3.97 -8.54
N ARG A 58 9.49 -3.78 -9.39
CA ARG A 58 10.14 -2.48 -9.60
C ARG A 58 9.20 -1.48 -10.27
N ALA A 59 8.51 -1.90 -11.32
CA ALA A 59 7.52 -1.08 -12.01
C ALA A 59 6.36 -0.69 -11.07
N ALA A 60 5.83 -1.65 -10.31
CA ALA A 60 4.77 -1.39 -9.33
C ALA A 60 5.22 -0.38 -8.28
N THR A 61 6.45 -0.47 -7.80
CA THR A 61 6.99 0.51 -6.83
C THR A 61 7.12 1.89 -7.42
N GLN A 62 7.62 2.00 -8.67
CA GLN A 62 7.71 3.28 -9.36
C GLN A 62 6.33 3.91 -9.54
N GLU A 63 5.32 3.13 -9.91
CA GLU A 63 3.96 3.62 -10.07
C GLU A 63 3.35 4.07 -8.73
N VAL A 64 3.49 3.28 -7.66
CA VAL A 64 3.04 3.66 -6.30
C VAL A 64 3.70 4.96 -5.86
N ALA A 65 5.03 5.07 -6.01
CA ALA A 65 5.78 6.26 -5.63
C ALA A 65 5.36 7.49 -6.46
N GLY A 66 5.12 7.32 -7.76
CA GLY A 66 4.64 8.39 -8.64
C GLY A 66 3.25 8.88 -8.27
N ILE A 67 2.32 7.96 -7.95
CA ILE A 67 0.95 8.31 -7.52
C ILE A 67 0.96 9.09 -6.21
N ILE A 68 1.73 8.63 -5.21
CA ILE A 68 1.84 9.31 -3.91
C ILE A 68 2.57 10.65 -4.07
N GLY A 69 3.66 10.69 -4.84
CA GLY A 69 4.42 11.91 -5.11
C GLY A 69 3.57 13.00 -5.77
N ALA A 70 2.81 12.66 -6.82
CA ALA A 70 1.92 13.60 -7.49
C ALA A 70 0.82 14.14 -6.56
N ALA A 71 0.29 13.30 -5.65
CA ALA A 71 -0.70 13.74 -4.66
C ALA A 71 -0.10 14.73 -3.65
N LEU A 72 1.16 14.50 -3.22
CA LEU A 72 1.88 15.40 -2.32
C LEU A 72 2.18 16.75 -2.99
N GLU A 73 2.69 16.73 -4.23
CA GLU A 73 2.99 17.94 -5.01
C GLU A 73 1.75 18.81 -5.24
N ALA A 74 0.61 18.17 -5.52
CA ALA A 74 -0.66 18.87 -5.70
C ALA A 74 -1.29 19.35 -4.38
N GLY A 75 -0.74 18.97 -3.22
CA GLY A 75 -1.37 19.22 -1.92
C GLY A 75 -2.72 18.52 -1.76
N PHE A 76 -2.95 17.42 -2.50
CA PHE A 76 -4.23 16.72 -2.55
C PHE A 76 -4.18 15.42 -1.74
N LEU A 77 -4.52 15.51 -0.46
CA LEU A 77 -4.53 14.41 0.51
C LEU A 77 -5.96 14.08 0.95
N PRO A 78 -6.83 13.55 0.05
CA PRO A 78 -8.23 13.34 0.35
C PRO A 78 -8.42 12.21 1.35
N ALA A 79 -9.37 12.39 2.27
CA ALA A 79 -9.92 11.26 2.99
C ALA A 79 -10.64 10.33 1.99
N ALA A 80 -10.21 9.07 1.95
CA ALA A 80 -10.79 8.03 1.11
C ALA A 80 -10.71 6.67 1.83
N PRO A 81 -11.33 6.52 3.01
CA PRO A 81 -11.24 5.30 3.80
C PRO A 81 -11.80 4.08 3.04
N ALA A 82 -11.22 2.91 3.29
CA ALA A 82 -11.87 1.64 2.94
C ALA A 82 -13.00 1.36 3.94
N GLU A 83 -13.87 0.40 3.62
CA GLU A 83 -15.00 0.04 4.46
C GLU A 83 -14.54 -0.30 5.89
N GLY A 84 -15.08 0.41 6.88
CA GLY A 84 -14.74 0.23 8.30
C GLY A 84 -13.33 0.65 8.71
N ALA A 85 -12.50 1.20 7.80
CA ALA A 85 -11.12 1.59 8.11
C ALA A 85 -11.03 2.70 9.17
N CYS A 86 -12.06 3.57 9.25
CA CYS A 86 -12.12 4.64 10.25
C CYS A 86 -12.16 4.13 11.71
N LYS A 87 -12.45 2.84 11.95
CA LYS A 87 -12.45 2.24 13.30
C LYS A 87 -11.06 2.23 13.95
N TRP A 88 -10.02 2.11 13.14
CA TRP A 88 -8.63 1.94 13.59
C TRP A 88 -7.71 3.08 13.15
N CYS A 89 -8.27 4.14 12.55
CA CYS A 89 -7.49 5.22 11.99
C CYS A 89 -7.17 6.29 13.04
N ASP A 90 -5.87 6.54 13.27
CA ASP A 90 -5.40 7.56 14.22
C ASP A 90 -5.79 8.99 13.83
N TYR A 91 -6.17 9.23 12.57
CA TYR A 91 -6.66 10.52 12.10
C TYR A 91 -8.14 10.77 12.45
N ARG A 92 -8.84 9.81 13.09
CA ARG A 92 -10.25 9.98 13.49
C ARG A 92 -10.52 11.24 14.34
N PRO A 93 -9.67 11.67 15.29
CA PRO A 93 -9.88 12.94 16.01
C PRO A 93 -9.84 14.18 15.11
N VAL A 94 -9.15 14.11 13.97
CA VAL A 94 -9.04 15.20 12.98
C VAL A 94 -10.19 15.15 11.98
N CYS A 95 -10.51 13.96 11.45
CA CYS A 95 -11.55 13.80 10.42
C CYS A 95 -12.98 13.74 11.00
N GLY A 96 -13.12 13.39 12.28
CA GLY A 96 -14.39 13.13 12.93
C GLY A 96 -14.89 11.68 12.70
N PRO A 97 -15.96 11.28 13.40
CA PRO A 97 -16.43 9.89 13.42
C PRO A 97 -17.16 9.43 12.15
N TRP A 98 -17.53 10.35 11.25
CA TRP A 98 -18.41 10.08 10.10
C TRP A 98 -17.70 10.19 8.74
N GLU A 99 -16.37 10.19 8.71
CA GLU A 99 -15.64 10.52 7.48
C GLU A 99 -15.91 9.55 6.33
N GLU A 100 -16.06 8.26 6.63
CA GLU A 100 -16.41 7.23 5.63
C GLU A 100 -17.76 7.51 4.97
N PHE A 101 -18.77 7.87 5.75
CA PHE A 101 -20.08 8.27 5.24
C PHE A 101 -20.05 9.61 4.48
N ARG A 102 -19.26 10.58 4.97
CA ARG A 102 -19.15 11.89 4.34
C ARG A 102 -18.48 11.80 2.97
N THR A 103 -17.43 10.99 2.87
CA THR A 103 -16.63 10.83 1.64
C THR A 103 -17.32 9.97 0.61
N SER A 104 -18.11 8.96 1.00
CA SER A 104 -18.88 8.13 0.06
C SER A 104 -19.90 8.90 -0.77
N ARG A 105 -20.33 10.08 -0.30
CA ARG A 105 -21.26 10.99 -1.00
C ARG A 105 -20.58 12.02 -1.91
N LYS A 106 -19.24 12.11 -1.87
CA LYS A 106 -18.49 13.09 -2.66
C LYS A 106 -18.14 12.52 -4.04
N PRO A 107 -18.02 13.37 -5.07
CA PRO A 107 -17.51 12.94 -6.37
C PRO A 107 -16.11 12.32 -6.24
N ALA A 108 -15.88 11.20 -6.94
CA ALA A 108 -14.63 10.46 -6.88
C ALA A 108 -13.64 10.83 -8.00
N ASN A 109 -13.86 11.95 -8.69
CA ASN A 109 -13.06 12.40 -9.84
C ASN A 109 -11.58 12.62 -9.47
N GLY A 110 -11.30 13.20 -8.30
CA GLY A 110 -9.92 13.38 -7.81
C GLY A 110 -9.22 12.08 -7.39
N LEU A 111 -9.94 10.97 -7.25
CA LEU A 111 -9.40 9.73 -6.69
C LEU A 111 -8.84 8.76 -7.74
N ALA A 112 -8.71 9.17 -9.01
CA ALA A 112 -8.29 8.27 -10.08
C ALA A 112 -6.92 7.60 -9.80
N GLY A 113 -5.93 8.36 -9.33
CA GLY A 113 -4.62 7.83 -8.94
C GLY A 113 -4.72 6.82 -7.79
N LEU A 114 -5.42 7.17 -6.72
CA LEU A 114 -5.63 6.28 -5.58
C LEU A 114 -6.40 5.00 -5.96
N LYS A 115 -7.38 5.09 -6.86
CA LYS A 115 -8.13 3.93 -7.36
C LYS A 115 -7.25 3.00 -8.17
N ARG A 116 -6.37 3.54 -9.03
CA ARG A 116 -5.38 2.72 -9.75
C ARG A 116 -4.45 2.02 -8.76
N LEU A 117 -3.87 2.75 -7.81
CA LEU A 117 -2.99 2.19 -6.78
C LEU A 117 -3.66 1.03 -6.03
N ARG A 118 -4.92 1.20 -5.63
CA ARG A 118 -5.69 0.17 -4.92
C ARG A 118 -6.04 -1.06 -5.75
N GLY A 119 -6.00 -0.95 -7.08
CA GLY A 119 -6.21 -2.06 -8.01
C GLY A 119 -4.93 -2.81 -8.38
N MET A 120 -3.77 -2.39 -7.89
CA MET A 120 -2.50 -3.08 -8.12
C MET A 120 -2.40 -4.30 -7.22
N GLU A 121 -2.11 -5.47 -7.80
CA GLU A 121 -1.91 -6.72 -7.07
C GLU A 121 -0.43 -6.91 -6.66
#